data_AF-A0A453H2Q2-F1
#
_entry.id   AF-A0A453H2Q2-F1
#
_cell.length_a   1.000
_cell.length_b   1.000
_cell.length_c   1.000
_cell.angle_alpha   90.00
_cell.angle_beta   90.00
_cell.angle_gamma   90.00
#
_symmetry.space_group_name_H-M   'P 1'
#
loop_
_entity.id
_entity.type
_entity.pdbx_description
1 polymer ?
#
loop_
_entity_poly.entity_id
_entity_poly.type
_entity_poly.pdbx_seq_one_letter_code
_entity_poly.pdbx_strand_id
1 'polypeptide(L)'
;AADGRMRVMRYLLDKGADPNKPANSGHYPLHHAAKHGRDEAARLLLSRGASIDVAYLGLTPLHFAAGYGMIGVMKVLLGTMQIRTRSQKREVLR
;
A
#
# COMPACT_ATOMS: atom_id res chain seq x y z
N ALA A 1 17.67 -6.69 -11.53
CA ALA A 1 16.27 -6.83 -12.03
C ALA A 1 15.20 -6.24 -11.08
N ALA A 2 15.43 -6.09 -9.76
CA ALA A 2 14.49 -5.42 -8.86
C ALA A 2 14.50 -3.89 -9.03
N ASP A 3 15.68 -3.29 -9.14
CA ASP A 3 15.86 -1.83 -9.26
C ASP A 3 15.18 -1.22 -10.49
N GLY A 4 15.20 -1.93 -11.63
CA GLY A 4 14.53 -1.48 -12.85
C GLY A 4 13.02 -1.35 -12.66
N ARG A 5 12.38 -2.30 -11.95
CA ARG A 5 10.94 -2.26 -11.69
C ARG A 5 10.57 -1.12 -10.74
N MET A 6 11.39 -0.89 -9.70
CA MET A 6 11.18 0.24 -8.80
C MET A 6 11.35 1.60 -9.49
N ARG A 7 12.33 1.73 -10.40
CA ARG A 7 12.52 2.95 -11.20
C ARG A 7 11.30 3.24 -12.09
N VAL A 8 10.80 2.22 -12.81
CA VAL A 8 9.60 2.37 -13.65
C VAL A 8 8.38 2.74 -12.80
N MET A 9 8.17 2.05 -11.68
CA MET A 9 7.04 2.32 -10.79
C MET A 9 7.07 3.76 -10.26
N ARG A 10 8.23 4.24 -9.82
CA ARG A 10 8.40 5.63 -9.37
C ARG A 10 8.10 6.62 -10.49
N TYR A 11 8.66 6.39 -11.67
CA TYR A 11 8.41 7.23 -12.85
C TYR A 11 6.92 7.34 -13.19
N LEU A 12 6.19 6.22 -13.20
CA LEU A 12 4.75 6.22 -13.49
C LEU A 12 3.97 7.04 -12.47
N LEU A 13 4.25 6.86 -11.18
CA LEU A 13 3.60 7.62 -10.11
C LEU A 13 3.95 9.11 -10.16
N ASP A 14 5.20 9.45 -10.51
CA ASP A 14 5.64 10.84 -10.72
C ASP A 14 4.94 11.50 -11.91
N LYS A 15 4.50 10.71 -12.90
CA LYS A 15 3.71 11.17 -14.06
C LYS A 15 2.20 11.19 -13.79
N GLY A 16 1.77 10.99 -12.55
CA GLY A 16 0.36 11.09 -12.16
C GLY A 16 -0.44 9.80 -12.38
N ALA A 17 0.21 8.65 -12.52
CA ALA A 17 -0.49 7.37 -12.47
C ALA A 17 -1.22 7.21 -11.12
N ASP A 18 -2.50 6.82 -11.18
CA ASP A 18 -3.31 6.61 -9.98
C ASP A 18 -2.83 5.37 -9.20
N PRO A 19 -2.32 5.52 -7.96
CA PRO A 19 -1.85 4.41 -7.14
C PRO A 19 -2.97 3.46 -6.68
N ASN A 20 -4.24 3.86 -6.86
CA ASN A 20 -5.43 3.09 -6.54
C ASN A 20 -6.12 2.50 -7.77
N LYS A 21 -5.52 2.59 -8.96
CA LYS A 21 -6.13 1.99 -10.15
C LYS A 21 -6.05 0.46 -10.09
N PRO A 22 -7.16 -0.29 -10.00
CA PRO A 22 -7.11 -1.74 -9.99
C PRO A 22 -6.73 -2.29 -11.37
N ALA A 23 -6.03 -3.42 -11.39
CA ALA A 23 -5.84 -4.21 -12.59
C ALA A 23 -7.18 -4.81 -13.06
N ASN A 24 -7.22 -5.34 -14.29
CA ASN A 24 -8.43 -6.00 -14.82
C ASN A 24 -8.90 -7.19 -13.96
N SER A 25 -7.99 -7.80 -13.20
CA SER A 25 -8.31 -8.83 -12.21
C SER A 25 -8.96 -8.29 -10.92
N GLY A 26 -9.13 -6.98 -10.78
CA GLY A 26 -9.64 -6.31 -9.57
C GLY A 26 -8.59 -6.07 -8.49
N HIS A 27 -7.37 -6.57 -8.66
CA HIS A 27 -6.29 -6.34 -7.70
C HIS A 27 -5.76 -4.91 -7.77
N TYR A 28 -5.77 -4.21 -6.64
CA TYR A 28 -5.09 -2.92 -6.49
C TYR A 28 -3.57 -3.11 -6.39
N PRO A 29 -2.76 -2.09 -6.77
CA PRO A 29 -1.30 -2.16 -6.66
C PRO A 29 -0.82 -2.57 -5.27
N LEU A 30 -1.50 -2.09 -4.21
CA LEU A 30 -1.14 -2.40 -2.82
C LEU A 30 -1.44 -3.87 -2.43
N HIS A 31 -2.46 -4.50 -3.02
CA HIS A 31 -2.69 -5.95 -2.87
C HIS A 31 -1.54 -6.78 -3.48
N HIS A 32 -1.03 -6.38 -4.65
CA HIS A 32 0.11 -7.06 -5.26
C HIS A 32 1.38 -6.91 -4.41
N ALA A 33 1.64 -5.72 -3.87
CA ALA A 33 2.78 -5.51 -2.99
C ALA A 33 2.66 -6.38 -1.72
N ALA A 34 1.45 -6.45 -1.13
CA ALA A 34 1.15 -7.27 0.03
C ALA A 34 1.30 -8.77 -0.22
N LYS A 35 0.72 -9.29 -1.31
CA LYS A 35 0.79 -10.71 -1.66
C LYS A 35 2.22 -11.21 -1.88
N HIS A 36 3.10 -10.36 -2.38
CA HIS A 36 4.45 -10.74 -2.82
C HIS A 36 5.58 -10.19 -1.94
N GLY A 37 5.27 -9.67 -0.74
CA GLY A 37 6.29 -9.20 0.20
C GLY A 37 7.13 -8.04 -0.34
N ARG A 38 6.53 -7.13 -1.12
CA ARG A 38 7.25 -6.01 -1.75
C ARG A 38 7.22 -4.77 -0.85
N ASP A 39 7.96 -4.79 0.25
CA ASP A 39 7.91 -3.73 1.27
C ASP A 39 8.21 -2.33 0.71
N GLU A 40 9.20 -2.21 -0.17
CA GLU A 40 9.58 -0.92 -0.77
C GLU A 40 8.48 -0.40 -1.71
N ALA A 41 7.88 -1.27 -2.51
CA ALA A 41 6.75 -0.91 -3.37
C ALA A 41 5.53 -0.49 -2.54
N ALA A 42 5.25 -1.18 -1.42
CA ALA A 42 4.17 -0.81 -0.50
C ALA A 42 4.41 0.58 0.10
N ARG A 43 5.63 0.86 0.59
CA ARG A 43 6.02 2.18 1.11
C ARG A 43 5.86 3.27 0.04
N LEU A 44 6.31 3.01 -1.18
CA LEU A 44 6.19 3.95 -2.29
C LEU A 44 4.72 4.24 -2.61
N LEU A 45 3.88 3.22 -2.78
CA LEU A 45 2.45 3.38 -3.05
C LEU A 45 1.75 4.22 -1.97
N LEU A 46 1.99 3.91 -0.70
CA LEU A 46 1.42 4.66 0.42
C LEU A 46 1.89 6.11 0.43
N SER A 47 3.18 6.36 0.17
CA SER A 47 3.73 7.72 0.06
C SER A 47 3.12 8.54 -1.08
N ARG A 48 2.48 7.87 -2.06
CA ARG A 48 1.80 8.52 -3.20
C ARG A 48 0.28 8.52 -3.06
N GLY A 49 -0.25 8.20 -1.89
CA GLY A 49 -1.69 8.28 -1.62
C GLY A 49 -2.48 7.01 -1.94
N ALA A 50 -1.83 5.85 -2.05
CA ALA A 50 -2.55 4.58 -2.07
C ALA A 50 -3.41 4.44 -0.80
N SER A 51 -4.68 4.09 -0.97
CA SER A 51 -5.57 3.78 0.12
C SER A 51 -5.21 2.40 0.69
N ILE A 52 -5.12 2.34 2.01
CA ILE A 52 -4.76 1.12 2.74
C ILE A 52 -5.95 0.16 2.87
N ASP A 53 -7.17 0.68 2.71
CA ASP A 53 -8.43 -0.03 2.94
C ASP A 53 -9.14 -0.38 1.62
N VAL A 54 -8.43 -0.29 0.48
CA VAL A 54 -8.96 -0.81 -0.78
C VAL A 54 -9.32 -2.28 -0.62
N ALA A 55 -10.50 -2.67 -1.08
CA ALA A 55 -11.01 -4.03 -0.93
C ALA A 55 -11.13 -4.72 -2.28
N TYR A 56 -10.66 -5.97 -2.34
CA TYR A 56 -10.89 -6.89 -3.44
C TYR A 56 -11.48 -8.18 -2.88
N LEU A 57 -12.70 -8.53 -3.31
CA LEU A 57 -13.47 -9.64 -2.74
C LEU A 57 -13.62 -9.58 -1.20
N GLY A 58 -13.78 -8.37 -0.67
CA GLY A 58 -13.85 -8.13 0.78
C GLY A 58 -12.53 -8.22 1.54
N LEU A 59 -11.42 -8.51 0.85
CA LEU A 59 -10.08 -8.60 1.44
C LEU A 59 -9.30 -7.32 1.15
N THR A 60 -8.58 -6.82 2.17
CA THR A 60 -7.70 -5.65 2.08
C THR A 60 -6.24 -6.06 1.88
N PRO A 61 -5.31 -5.14 1.52
CA PRO A 61 -3.89 -5.46 1.45
C PRO A 61 -3.34 -6.10 2.74
N LEU A 62 -3.85 -5.72 3.92
CA LEU A 62 -3.43 -6.34 5.17
C LEU A 62 -3.87 -7.81 5.26
N HIS A 63 -5.08 -8.15 4.80
CA HIS A 63 -5.54 -9.55 4.74
C HIS A 63 -4.62 -10.41 3.85
N PHE A 64 -4.22 -9.88 2.69
CA PHE A 64 -3.26 -10.55 1.81
C PHE A 64 -1.90 -10.70 2.49
N ALA A 65 -1.35 -9.64 3.08
CA ALA A 65 -0.05 -9.70 3.74
C ALA A 65 -0.06 -10.74 4.89
N ALA A 66 -1.12 -10.77 5.69
CA ALA A 66 -1.30 -11.75 6.76
C ALA A 66 -1.44 -13.18 6.23
N GLY A 67 -2.32 -13.41 5.24
CA GLY A 67 -2.58 -14.73 4.67
C GLY A 67 -1.37 -15.37 3.98
N TYR A 68 -0.45 -14.56 3.47
CA TYR A 68 0.79 -15.02 2.84
C TYR A 68 2.03 -14.91 3.77
N GLY A 69 1.88 -14.49 5.04
CA GLY A 69 3.01 -14.39 5.98
C GLY A 69 4.02 -13.28 5.67
N MET A 70 3.60 -12.22 4.98
CA MET A 70 4.46 -11.13 4.51
C MET A 70 4.67 -10.08 5.62
N ILE A 71 5.42 -10.46 6.66
CA ILE A 71 5.63 -9.68 7.89
C ILE A 71 6.17 -8.27 7.60
N GLY A 72 7.08 -8.12 6.63
CA GLY A 72 7.66 -6.83 6.24
C GLY A 72 6.59 -5.83 5.78
N VAL A 73 5.72 -6.26 4.86
CA VAL A 73 4.60 -5.45 4.39
C VAL A 73 3.56 -5.22 5.49
N MET A 74 3.27 -6.21 6.34
CA MET A 74 2.37 -6.02 7.49
C MET A 74 2.84 -4.89 8.39
N LYS A 75 4.14 -4.83 8.71
CA LYS A 75 4.73 -3.74 9.51
C LYS A 75 4.56 -2.38 8.82
N VAL A 76 4.75 -2.32 7.50
CA VAL A 76 4.52 -1.10 6.71
C VAL A 76 3.06 -0.64 6.82
N LEU A 77 2.12 -1.54 6.56
CA LEU A 77 0.69 -1.23 6.57
C LEU A 77 0.23 -0.79 7.97
N LEU A 78 0.56 -1.56 9.01
CA LEU A 78 0.19 -1.25 10.40
C LEU A 78 0.84 0.02 10.93
N GLY A 79 2.11 0.28 10.58
CA GLY A 79 2.78 1.53 10.94
C GLY A 79 2.10 2.76 10.34
N THR A 80 1.55 2.62 9.13
CA THR A 80 0.84 3.71 8.45
C THR A 80 -0.55 3.96 9.06
N MET A 81 -1.24 2.91 9.53
CA MET A 81 -2.53 3.04 10.24
C MET A 81 -2.40 3.78 11.57
N GLN A 82 -1.30 3.58 12.31
CA GLN A 82 -1.07 4.24 13.61
C GLN A 82 -0.83 5.74 13.49
N ILE A 83 -0.30 6.22 12.36
CA ILE A 83 -0.13 7.67 12.12
C ILE A 83 -1.49 8.34 12.00
N ARG A 84 -2.43 7.73 11.26
CA ARG A 84 -3.79 8.27 11.07
C ARG A 84 -4.54 8.42 12.39
N THR A 85 -4.45 7.44 13.30
CA THR A 85 -5.16 7.48 14.59
C THR A 85 -4.53 8.44 15.61
N ARG A 86 -3.21 8.69 15.54
CA ARG A 86 -2.52 9.65 16.43
C ARG A 86 -2.62 11.10 15.96
N SER A 87 -2.60 11.37 14.64
CA SER A 87 -2.77 12.73 14.12
C SER A 87 -4.21 13.23 14.27
N GLN A 88 -5.21 12.38 14.00
CA GLN A 88 -6.63 12.74 14.15
C GLN A 88 -7.06 12.93 15.62
N LYS A 89 -6.36 12.32 16.59
CA LYS A 89 -6.64 12.53 18.03
C LYS A 89 -6.19 13.89 18.56
N ARG A 90 -5.28 14.60 17.88
CA ARG A 90 -4.75 15.89 18.37
C ARG A 90 -5.55 17.10 17.88
N GLU A 91 -6.42 16.93 16.89
CA GLU A 91 -7.23 18.02 16.32
C GLU A 91 -8.60 18.18 17.00
N VAL A 92 -9.05 17.18 17.77
CA VAL A 92 -10.31 17.24 18.55
C VAL A 92 -10.09 17.81 19.98
N LEU A 93 -8.86 18.22 20.31
CA LEU A 93 -8.48 18.76 21.63
C LEU A 93 -8.04 20.24 21.56
N ARG A 94 -8.44 20.98 20.53
CA ARG A 94 -8.32 22.44 20.45
C ARG A 94 -9.69 23.04 20.19
#